data_AF-A0A853J198-F1
#
_entry.id   AF-A0A853J198-F1
#
_cell.length_a   1.000
_cell.length_b   1.000
_cell.length_c   1.000
_cell.angle_alpha   90.00
_cell.angle_beta   90.00
_cell.angle_gamma   90.00
#
_symmetry.space_group_name_H-M   'P 1'
#
loop_
_entity.id
_entity.type
_entity.pdbx_description
1 polymer ?
#
loop_
_entity_poly.entity_id
_entity_poly.type
_entity_poly.pdbx_seq_one_letter_code
_entity_poly.pdbx_strand_id
1 'polypeptide(L)'
;MEKETGFWPAIKDFFFRAGDFNGVSSRSQYWWVFLAQFLLGIVIGFVSALTGSILTTTTHSFGESIIKSVVTLLFMVPMYLSYPQLSLTLRRFRDAKVNPWWYLVLVLVALVGPLLTVSGMGLLPMIILPLVVALVDLIILLFPSREQTVKPFPVHPHMGSTIGVTFGAAVKDLFLRGGDFTGKSSRSQYWWSVLFSALIIVPAFFFLIFSITAALLGSAALGKLQPQNIINTFNSLGIGAVILVAIILAIVYGWSMLALPVLTVIWRRFRDAGVSPWWFVAFTIASNIVSAVQTSAPNVPLNLVTLILLIAQIVILALPPKVQNDEA
;
A
#
# COMPACT_ATOMS: atom_id res chain seq x y z
N MET A 1 22.58 -19.87 -11.59
CA MET A 1 22.37 -18.45 -11.90
C MET A 1 23.38 -17.67 -11.08
N GLU A 2 24.43 -17.13 -11.71
CA GLU A 2 25.32 -16.18 -11.06
C GLU A 2 24.45 -15.09 -10.45
N LYS A 3 24.48 -14.98 -9.12
CA LYS A 3 23.73 -13.95 -8.41
C LYS A 3 24.40 -12.64 -8.75
N GLU A 4 23.84 -11.87 -9.67
CA GLU A 4 24.21 -10.47 -9.78
C GLU A 4 23.87 -9.80 -8.44
N THR A 5 24.89 -9.60 -7.59
CA THR A 5 24.77 -9.02 -6.25
C THR A 5 24.68 -7.49 -6.25
N GLY A 6 24.27 -6.91 -7.38
CA GLY A 6 24.17 -5.48 -7.56
C GLY A 6 22.88 -4.88 -6.98
N PHE A 7 22.91 -3.57 -6.76
CA PHE A 7 21.75 -2.79 -6.32
C PHE A 7 20.56 -2.92 -7.28
N TRP A 8 20.76 -2.64 -8.57
CA TRP A 8 19.68 -2.64 -9.56
C TRP A 8 19.02 -4.01 -9.76
N PRO A 9 19.77 -5.13 -9.89
CA PRO A 9 19.18 -6.47 -9.91
C PRO A 9 18.33 -6.77 -8.67
N ALA A 10 18.78 -6.36 -7.48
CA ALA A 10 18.04 -6.58 -6.24
C ALA A 10 16.70 -5.84 -6.21
N ILE A 11 16.65 -4.58 -6.67
CA ILE A 11 15.40 -3.81 -6.76
C ILE A 11 14.45 -4.41 -7.81
N LYS A 12 14.96 -4.85 -8.96
CA LYS A 12 14.13 -5.53 -9.97
C LYS A 12 13.54 -6.84 -9.43
N ASP A 13 14.36 -7.65 -8.74
CA ASP A 13 13.91 -8.90 -8.11
C ASP A 13 12.86 -8.65 -7.01
N PHE A 14 13.03 -7.58 -6.22
CA PHE A 14 12.10 -7.19 -5.16
C PHE A 14 10.69 -6.98 -5.67
N PHE A 15 10.53 -6.20 -6.75
CA PHE A 15 9.22 -5.97 -7.36
C PHE A 15 8.74 -7.20 -8.13
N PHE A 16 9.57 -7.82 -8.98
CA PHE A 16 9.13 -8.94 -9.81
C PHE A 16 8.64 -10.14 -8.98
N ARG A 17 9.34 -10.48 -7.90
CA ARG A 17 9.00 -11.58 -6.99
C ARG A 17 8.15 -11.16 -5.81
N ALA A 18 7.41 -10.05 -5.92
CA ALA A 18 6.51 -9.59 -4.85
C ALA A 18 5.48 -10.67 -4.45
N GLY A 19 5.03 -11.50 -5.39
CA GLY A 19 4.11 -12.61 -5.13
C GLY A 19 4.78 -13.93 -4.72
N ASP A 20 6.11 -13.97 -4.62
CA ASP A 20 6.84 -15.18 -4.22
C ASP A 20 6.88 -15.30 -2.70
N PHE A 21 5.94 -16.05 -2.13
CA PHE A 21 5.93 -16.35 -0.71
C PHE A 21 6.61 -17.67 -0.36
N ASN A 22 7.09 -18.48 -1.31
CA ASN A 22 7.65 -19.80 -1.00
C ASN A 22 9.16 -19.89 -1.28
N GLY A 23 9.71 -18.95 -2.03
CA GLY A 23 11.11 -18.92 -2.38
C GLY A 23 12.03 -18.43 -1.25
N VAL A 24 13.27 -18.17 -1.67
CA VAL A 24 14.40 -17.73 -0.85
C VAL A 24 15.06 -16.49 -1.44
N SER A 25 15.70 -15.68 -0.62
CA SER A 25 16.35 -14.43 -1.02
C SER A 25 17.78 -14.34 -0.49
N SER A 26 18.72 -13.94 -1.36
CA SER A 26 20.10 -13.76 -0.91
C SER A 26 20.23 -12.61 0.08
N ARG A 27 21.29 -12.64 0.91
CA ARG A 27 21.53 -11.58 1.90
C ARG A 27 21.80 -10.24 1.24
N SER A 28 22.62 -10.22 0.19
CA SER A 28 22.95 -9.00 -0.55
C SER A 28 21.70 -8.37 -1.17
N GLN A 29 20.79 -9.18 -1.74
CA GLN A 29 19.51 -8.67 -2.25
C GLN A 29 18.68 -8.01 -1.15
N TYR A 30 18.58 -8.63 0.03
CA TYR A 30 17.85 -8.04 1.16
C TYR A 30 18.47 -6.71 1.59
N TRP A 31 19.79 -6.66 1.80
CA TRP A 31 20.47 -5.45 2.29
C TRP A 31 20.41 -4.27 1.32
N TRP A 32 20.47 -4.52 0.01
CA TRP A 32 20.27 -3.47 -0.98
C TRP A 32 18.86 -2.89 -0.93
N VAL A 33 17.84 -3.74 -0.80
CA VAL A 33 16.45 -3.30 -0.67
C VAL A 33 16.23 -2.57 0.66
N PHE A 34 16.79 -3.08 1.75
CA PHE A 34 16.74 -2.44 3.06
C PHE A 34 17.36 -1.04 3.00
N LEU A 35 18.54 -0.90 2.40
CA LEU A 35 19.19 0.40 2.21
C LEU A 35 18.32 1.36 1.39
N ALA A 36 17.74 0.91 0.27
CA ALA A 36 16.83 1.73 -0.54
C ALA A 36 15.62 2.21 0.26
N GLN A 37 14.99 1.33 1.04
CA GLN A 37 13.83 1.68 1.85
C GLN A 37 14.20 2.61 3.01
N PHE A 38 15.38 2.41 3.61
CA PHE A 38 15.90 3.29 4.65
C PHE A 38 16.14 4.71 4.11
N LEU A 39 16.80 4.83 2.95
CA LEU A 39 17.02 6.12 2.28
C LEU A 39 15.69 6.78 1.89
N LEU A 40 14.74 6.01 1.34
CA LEU A 40 13.40 6.50 1.04
C LEU A 40 12.69 7.02 2.29
N GLY A 41 12.78 6.30 3.41
CA GLY A 41 12.23 6.70 4.70
C GLY A 41 12.81 8.02 5.21
N ILE A 42 14.12 8.23 5.06
CA ILE A 42 14.78 9.51 5.39
C ILE A 42 14.22 10.63 4.53
N VAL A 43 14.09 10.42 3.22
CA VAL A 43 13.53 11.44 2.30
C VAL A 43 12.10 11.78 2.67
N ILE A 44 11.25 10.77 2.93
CA ILE A 44 9.86 10.98 3.36
C ILE A 44 9.82 11.76 4.68
N GLY A 45 10.58 11.33 5.69
CA GLY A 45 10.63 11.98 6.99
C GLY A 45 11.11 13.42 6.92
N PHE A 46 12.13 13.70 6.09
CA PHE A 46 12.63 15.06 5.85
C PHE A 46 11.58 15.96 5.21
N VAL A 47 10.92 15.49 4.14
CA VAL A 47 9.83 16.23 3.48
C VAL A 47 8.69 16.48 4.47
N SER A 48 8.27 15.48 5.23
CA SER A 48 7.21 15.61 6.24
C SER A 48 7.57 16.62 7.34
N ALA A 49 8.82 16.65 7.80
CA ALA A 49 9.28 17.61 8.80
C ALA A 49 9.23 19.05 8.27
N LEU A 50 9.62 19.28 7.01
CA LEU A 50 9.57 20.59 6.38
C LEU A 50 8.13 21.08 6.14
N THR A 51 7.22 20.17 5.78
CA THR A 51 5.84 20.53 5.41
C THR A 51 4.85 20.36 6.57
N GLY A 52 5.29 19.90 7.73
CA GLY A 52 4.41 19.51 8.84
C GLY A 52 3.56 20.67 9.36
N SER A 53 4.12 21.87 9.47
CA SER A 53 3.38 23.07 9.88
C SER A 53 2.25 23.38 8.89
N ILE A 54 2.53 23.33 7.59
CA ILE A 54 1.58 23.54 6.50
C ILE A 54 0.48 22.47 6.53
N LEU A 55 0.78 21.22 6.87
CA LEU A 55 -0.22 20.15 6.93
C LEU A 55 -1.30 20.42 8.00
N THR A 56 -0.92 21.13 9.08
CA THR A 56 -1.80 21.43 10.22
C THR A 56 -2.55 22.77 10.11
N THR A 57 -2.21 23.63 9.15
CA THR A 57 -2.90 24.91 8.98
C THR A 57 -4.33 24.71 8.49
N THR A 58 -5.24 25.52 9.01
CA THR A 58 -6.64 25.63 8.55
C THR A 58 -6.82 26.65 7.43
N THR A 59 -5.74 27.33 7.04
CA THR A 59 -5.72 28.21 5.87
C THR A 59 -5.73 27.38 4.58
N HIS A 60 -6.40 27.90 3.55
CA HIS A 60 -6.65 27.20 2.30
C HIS A 60 -6.03 27.92 1.10
N SER A 61 -4.85 28.54 1.26
CA SER A 61 -4.15 29.13 0.12
C SER A 61 -3.85 28.04 -0.94
N PHE A 62 -3.86 28.42 -2.22
CA PHE A 62 -3.61 27.48 -3.32
C PHE A 62 -2.28 26.74 -3.14
N GLY A 63 -1.21 27.47 -2.74
CA GLY A 63 0.10 26.89 -2.49
C GLY A 63 0.09 25.84 -1.38
N GLU A 64 -0.60 26.09 -0.26
CA GLU A 64 -0.72 25.11 0.83
C GLU A 64 -1.47 23.85 0.38
N SER A 65 -2.54 24.00 -0.39
CA SER A 65 -3.30 22.86 -0.90
C SER A 65 -2.48 21.98 -1.86
N ILE A 66 -1.64 22.58 -2.70
CA ILE A 66 -0.70 21.84 -3.57
C ILE A 66 0.36 21.11 -2.74
N ILE A 67 0.93 21.76 -1.72
CA ILE A 67 1.91 21.11 -0.84
C ILE A 67 1.26 19.93 -0.11
N LYS A 68 0.04 20.11 0.45
CA LYS A 68 -0.74 19.05 1.10
C LYS A 68 -0.99 17.86 0.16
N SER A 69 -1.34 18.10 -1.10
CA SER A 69 -1.60 17.02 -2.05
C SER A 69 -0.33 16.25 -2.44
N VAL A 70 0.79 16.94 -2.66
CA VAL A 70 2.10 16.30 -2.93
C VAL A 70 2.57 15.45 -1.75
N VAL A 71 2.45 15.99 -0.53
CA VAL A 71 2.81 15.26 0.69
C VAL A 71 1.93 14.03 0.89
N THR A 72 0.62 14.14 0.58
CA THR A 72 -0.31 13.00 0.65
C THR A 72 0.08 11.89 -0.32
N LEU A 73 0.47 12.24 -1.56
CA LEU A 73 0.97 11.25 -2.53
C LEU A 73 2.23 10.54 -2.04
N LEU A 74 3.12 11.28 -1.37
CA LEU A 74 4.33 10.70 -0.78
C LEU A 74 4.01 9.66 0.31
N PHE A 75 2.99 9.92 1.12
CA PHE A 75 2.49 8.96 2.13
C PHE A 75 1.83 7.71 1.54
N MET A 76 1.45 7.72 0.25
CA MET A 76 0.94 6.51 -0.40
C MET A 76 2.05 5.55 -0.83
N VAL A 77 3.30 6.02 -1.00
CA VAL A 77 4.42 5.20 -1.49
C VAL A 77 4.65 3.95 -0.62
N PRO A 78 4.70 4.03 0.74
CA PRO A 78 4.83 2.86 1.58
C PRO A 78 3.71 1.82 1.41
N MET A 79 2.50 2.24 1.02
CA MET A 79 1.39 1.32 0.79
C MET A 79 1.71 0.37 -0.37
N TYR A 80 2.33 0.85 -1.45
CA TYR A 80 2.76 0.01 -2.57
C TYR A 80 3.95 -0.89 -2.22
N LEU A 81 4.83 -0.46 -1.30
CA LEU A 81 5.99 -1.24 -0.88
C LEU A 81 5.67 -2.32 0.15
N SER A 82 4.53 -2.23 0.81
CA SER A 82 4.14 -3.14 1.90
C SER A 82 4.03 -4.60 1.44
N TYR A 83 3.41 -4.84 0.27
CA TYR A 83 3.26 -6.18 -0.30
C TYR A 83 4.60 -6.86 -0.64
N PRO A 84 5.49 -6.26 -1.46
CA PRO A 84 6.79 -6.86 -1.76
C PRO A 84 7.69 -6.94 -0.51
N GLN A 85 7.56 -6.01 0.45
CA GLN A 85 8.28 -6.08 1.71
C GLN A 85 7.90 -7.32 2.52
N LEU A 86 6.60 -7.61 2.64
CA LEU A 86 6.16 -8.82 3.31
C LEU A 86 6.71 -10.08 2.63
N SER A 87 6.64 -10.17 1.30
CA SER A 87 7.25 -11.29 0.57
C SER A 87 8.74 -11.44 0.88
N LEU A 88 9.50 -10.34 0.81
CA LEU A 88 10.93 -10.36 1.04
C LEU A 88 11.26 -10.81 2.48
N THR A 89 10.58 -10.27 3.48
CA THR A 89 10.78 -10.65 4.88
C THR A 89 10.47 -12.13 5.11
N LEU A 90 9.36 -12.64 4.58
CA LEU A 90 9.01 -14.05 4.73
C LEU A 90 10.01 -14.98 4.00
N ARG A 91 10.54 -14.58 2.83
CA ARG A 91 11.62 -15.33 2.14
C ARG A 91 12.87 -15.39 3.01
N ARG A 92 13.26 -14.28 3.64
CA ARG A 92 14.43 -14.22 4.53
C ARG A 92 14.24 -14.98 5.85
N PHE A 93 13.04 -14.98 6.43
CA PHE A 93 12.73 -15.81 7.60
C PHE A 93 12.95 -17.29 7.27
N ARG A 94 12.49 -17.74 6.09
CA ARG A 94 12.77 -19.10 5.62
C ARG A 94 14.26 -19.35 5.45
N ASP A 95 15.01 -18.43 4.86
CA ASP A 95 16.47 -18.56 4.72
C ASP A 95 17.22 -18.72 6.05
N ALA A 96 16.72 -18.06 7.10
CA ALA A 96 17.24 -18.17 8.45
C ALA A 96 16.78 -19.46 9.18
N LYS A 97 15.98 -20.32 8.52
CA LYS A 97 15.26 -21.48 9.09
C LYS A 97 14.32 -21.10 10.25
N VAL A 98 13.82 -19.87 10.25
CA VAL A 98 12.76 -19.43 11.17
C VAL A 98 11.40 -19.67 10.52
N ASN A 99 10.44 -20.15 11.31
CA ASN A 99 9.07 -20.34 10.82
C ASN A 99 8.46 -18.97 10.42
N PRO A 100 8.01 -18.78 9.16
CA PRO A 100 7.44 -17.50 8.69
C PRO A 100 6.26 -16.98 9.51
N TRP A 101 5.53 -17.87 10.20
CA TRP A 101 4.43 -17.48 11.08
C TRP A 101 4.87 -16.61 12.25
N TRP A 102 6.14 -16.65 12.67
CA TRP A 102 6.67 -15.74 13.68
C TRP A 102 6.59 -14.27 13.28
N TYR A 103 6.64 -13.97 11.98
CA TYR A 103 6.45 -12.60 11.51
C TYR A 103 5.04 -12.07 11.84
N LEU A 104 4.01 -12.92 11.77
CA LEU A 104 2.65 -12.53 12.18
C LEU A 104 2.60 -12.18 13.66
N VAL A 105 3.28 -12.96 14.51
CA VAL A 105 3.39 -12.67 15.96
C VAL A 105 4.07 -11.31 16.18
N LEU A 106 5.16 -11.03 15.47
CA LEU A 106 5.86 -9.74 15.53
C LEU A 106 4.94 -8.57 15.14
N VAL A 107 4.18 -8.71 14.06
CA VAL A 107 3.19 -7.70 13.64
C VAL A 107 2.11 -7.48 14.69
N LEU A 108 1.58 -8.55 15.30
CA LEU A 108 0.60 -8.42 16.38
C LEU A 108 1.17 -7.71 17.62
N VAL A 109 2.41 -8.02 18.01
CA VAL A 109 3.09 -7.35 19.12
C VAL A 109 3.33 -5.87 18.82
N ALA A 110 3.74 -5.53 17.58
CA ALA A 110 3.89 -4.13 17.17
C ALA A 110 2.54 -3.39 17.21
N LEU A 111 1.45 -4.07 16.84
CA LEU A 111 0.10 -3.52 16.88
C LEU A 111 -0.36 -3.21 18.31
N VAL A 112 0.05 -4.01 19.31
CA VAL A 112 -0.29 -3.78 20.73
C VAL A 112 0.17 -2.40 21.21
N GLY A 113 1.28 -1.85 20.69
CA GLY A 113 1.76 -0.50 21.05
C GLY A 113 0.69 0.58 20.89
N PRO A 114 0.22 0.87 19.67
CA PRO A 114 -0.91 1.76 19.43
C PRO A 114 -2.14 1.45 20.29
N LEU A 115 -2.48 0.18 20.51
CA LEU A 115 -3.63 -0.21 21.34
C LEU A 115 -3.47 0.26 22.80
N LEU A 116 -2.28 0.06 23.39
CA LEU A 116 -2.00 0.49 24.77
C LEU A 116 -1.99 2.02 24.91
N THR A 117 -1.60 2.74 23.86
CA THR A 117 -1.67 4.21 23.90
C THR A 117 -3.10 4.73 23.93
N VAL A 118 -4.01 4.05 23.22
CA VAL A 118 -5.44 4.38 23.22
C VAL A 118 -6.10 4.00 24.54
N SER A 119 -5.58 3.00 25.26
CA SER A 119 -6.06 2.66 26.60
C SER A 119 -5.57 3.60 27.71
N GLY A 120 -4.89 4.70 27.36
CA GLY A 120 -4.44 5.71 28.32
C GLY A 120 -3.07 5.45 28.96
N MET A 121 -2.30 4.45 28.50
CA MET A 121 -0.96 4.14 29.05
C MET A 121 0.15 5.09 28.55
N GLY A 122 -0.22 6.24 27.98
CA GLY A 122 0.71 7.23 27.41
C GLY A 122 1.21 6.87 26.01
N LEU A 123 2.05 7.72 25.40
CA LEU A 123 2.53 7.54 24.02
C LEU A 123 3.70 6.56 23.86
N LEU A 124 4.39 6.24 24.96
CA LEU A 124 5.62 5.43 24.93
C LEU A 124 5.41 4.02 24.32
N PRO A 125 4.34 3.26 24.66
CA PRO A 125 4.12 1.93 24.07
C PRO A 125 4.01 1.93 22.54
N MET A 126 3.47 2.99 21.92
CA MET A 126 3.37 3.12 20.46
C MET A 126 4.75 3.24 19.80
N ILE A 127 5.76 3.75 20.51
CA ILE A 127 7.11 3.92 19.96
C ILE A 127 7.97 2.71 20.31
N ILE A 128 7.98 2.30 21.59
CA ILE A 128 8.90 1.27 22.09
C ILE A 128 8.57 -0.10 21.51
N LEU A 129 7.30 -0.51 21.47
CA LEU A 129 6.95 -1.87 21.02
C LEU A 129 7.28 -2.12 19.54
N PRO A 130 6.93 -1.22 18.60
CA PRO A 130 7.38 -1.36 17.21
C PRO A 130 8.91 -1.32 17.04
N LEU A 131 9.63 -0.53 17.85
CA LEU A 131 11.10 -0.51 17.82
C LEU A 131 11.70 -1.83 18.30
N VAL A 132 11.19 -2.41 19.40
CA VAL A 132 11.62 -3.72 19.89
C VAL A 132 11.34 -4.79 18.84
N VAL A 133 10.16 -4.78 18.23
CA VAL A 133 9.81 -5.70 17.15
C VAL A 133 10.74 -5.52 15.95
N ALA A 134 11.02 -4.28 15.53
CA ALA A 134 11.95 -4.01 14.43
C ALA A 134 13.37 -4.49 14.73
N LEU A 135 13.84 -4.38 15.98
CA LEU A 135 15.13 -4.92 16.40
C LEU A 135 15.14 -6.46 16.36
N VAL A 136 14.09 -7.12 16.84
CA VAL A 136 13.97 -8.58 16.77
C VAL A 136 13.94 -9.06 15.32
N ASP A 137 13.16 -8.39 14.46
CA ASP A 137 13.10 -8.66 13.03
C ASP A 137 14.48 -8.49 12.38
N LEU A 138 15.18 -7.40 12.68
CA LEU A 138 16.53 -7.13 12.20
C LEU A 138 17.53 -8.23 12.62
N ILE A 139 17.48 -8.68 13.88
CA ILE A 139 18.34 -9.77 14.39
C ILE A 139 18.07 -11.07 13.63
N ILE A 140 16.80 -11.42 13.40
CA ILE A 140 16.45 -12.61 12.63
C ILE A 140 16.94 -12.49 11.18
N LEU A 141 16.81 -11.31 10.58
CA LEU A 141 17.20 -11.05 9.19
C LEU A 141 18.72 -11.02 8.98
N LEU A 142 19.48 -10.72 10.03
CA LEU A 142 20.94 -10.81 10.09
C LEU A 142 21.47 -12.25 10.14
N PHE A 143 20.64 -13.23 10.52
CA PHE A 143 21.11 -14.60 10.65
C PHE A 143 21.69 -15.17 9.35
N PRO A 144 22.67 -16.09 9.49
CA PRO A 144 23.30 -16.65 8.33
C PRO A 144 22.34 -17.49 7.50
N SER A 145 22.30 -17.20 6.19
CA SER A 145 21.61 -18.00 5.18
C SER A 145 22.09 -19.45 5.24
N ARG A 146 21.17 -20.38 5.42
CA ARG A 146 21.43 -21.82 5.40
C ARG A 146 21.05 -22.39 4.03
N GLU A 147 21.69 -23.48 3.62
CA GLU A 147 21.38 -24.14 2.35
C GLU A 147 19.95 -24.69 2.33
N GLN A 148 19.23 -24.41 1.24
CA GLN A 148 17.86 -24.86 1.02
C GLN A 148 17.63 -25.18 -0.45
N THR A 149 16.70 -26.11 -0.70
CA THR A 149 16.23 -26.43 -2.05
C THR A 149 15.41 -25.26 -2.60
N VAL A 150 15.93 -24.61 -3.64
CA VAL A 150 15.28 -23.46 -4.25
C VAL A 150 14.16 -23.95 -5.16
N LYS A 151 12.90 -23.73 -4.77
CA LYS A 151 11.77 -23.89 -5.69
C LYS A 151 11.79 -22.73 -6.69
N PRO A 152 11.81 -22.99 -8.01
CA PRO A 152 11.78 -21.92 -8.99
C PRO A 152 10.46 -21.17 -8.89
N PHE A 153 10.52 -19.85 -9.01
CA PHE A 153 9.33 -19.02 -9.08
C PHE A 153 8.56 -19.34 -10.38
N PRO A 154 7.26 -19.66 -10.32
CA PRO A 154 6.51 -20.15 -11.47
C PRO A 154 6.21 -19.08 -12.53
N VAL A 155 6.43 -17.80 -12.24
CA VAL A 155 6.14 -16.70 -13.17
C VAL A 155 7.40 -16.30 -13.92
N HIS A 156 7.25 -16.08 -15.22
CA HIS A 156 8.30 -15.56 -16.10
C HIS A 156 7.89 -14.20 -16.68
N PRO A 157 8.86 -13.34 -17.03
CA PRO A 157 8.57 -12.08 -17.72
C PRO A 157 7.75 -12.32 -19.00
N HIS A 158 6.89 -11.38 -19.34
CA HIS A 158 6.02 -11.39 -20.52
C HIS A 158 5.00 -12.55 -20.58
N MET A 159 4.87 -13.35 -19.52
CA MET A 159 3.82 -14.36 -19.42
C MET A 159 2.44 -13.67 -19.50
N GLY A 160 1.55 -14.15 -20.36
CA GLY A 160 0.16 -13.70 -20.43
C GLY A 160 -0.76 -14.49 -19.49
N SER A 161 -1.90 -13.91 -19.11
CA SER A 161 -2.95 -14.70 -18.45
C SER A 161 -3.69 -15.57 -19.46
N THR A 162 -4.20 -16.72 -19.03
CA THR A 162 -5.14 -17.52 -19.82
C THR A 162 -6.44 -16.73 -20.09
N ILE A 163 -7.04 -16.95 -21.27
CA ILE A 163 -8.33 -16.36 -21.65
C ILE A 163 -9.43 -17.09 -20.87
N GLY A 164 -10.38 -16.36 -20.27
CA GLY A 164 -11.54 -16.98 -19.61
C GLY A 164 -11.27 -17.52 -18.20
N VAL A 165 -10.44 -16.82 -17.41
CA VAL A 165 -10.19 -17.23 -16.01
C VAL A 165 -11.42 -17.09 -15.11
N THR A 166 -11.58 -18.06 -14.20
CA THR A 166 -12.55 -18.01 -13.10
C THR A 166 -12.09 -17.05 -12.00
N PHE A 167 -13.01 -16.65 -11.13
CA PHE A 167 -12.73 -15.73 -10.02
C PHE A 167 -11.52 -16.15 -9.16
N GLY A 168 -11.50 -17.39 -8.67
CA GLY A 168 -10.41 -17.88 -7.82
C GLY A 168 -9.06 -17.94 -8.53
N ALA A 169 -9.04 -18.29 -9.82
CA ALA A 169 -7.83 -18.27 -10.62
C ALA A 169 -7.32 -16.82 -10.82
N ALA A 170 -8.22 -15.87 -11.05
CA ALA A 170 -7.86 -14.46 -11.18
C ALA A 170 -7.30 -13.86 -9.88
N VAL A 171 -7.90 -14.18 -8.72
CA VAL A 171 -7.39 -13.72 -7.41
C VAL A 171 -6.03 -14.33 -7.11
N LYS A 172 -5.83 -15.63 -7.39
CA LYS A 172 -4.51 -16.26 -7.25
C LYS A 172 -3.47 -15.58 -8.15
N ASP A 173 -3.82 -15.33 -9.40
CA ASP A 173 -2.93 -14.70 -10.38
C ASP A 173 -2.62 -13.24 -10.02
N LEU A 174 -3.59 -12.50 -9.47
CA LEU A 174 -3.43 -11.12 -8.98
C LEU A 174 -2.28 -11.03 -7.98
N PHE A 175 -2.28 -11.87 -6.96
CA PHE A 175 -1.20 -11.89 -5.96
C PHE A 175 0.09 -12.50 -6.51
N LEU A 176 0.01 -13.64 -7.20
CA LEU A 176 1.20 -14.33 -7.70
C LEU A 176 2.02 -13.46 -8.66
N ARG A 177 1.34 -12.74 -9.55
CA ARG A 177 1.96 -11.85 -10.55
C ARG A 177 1.89 -10.37 -10.12
N GLY A 178 1.70 -10.11 -8.83
CA GLY A 178 1.41 -8.78 -8.30
C GLY A 178 2.49 -7.72 -8.51
N GLY A 179 3.71 -8.09 -8.92
CA GLY A 179 4.76 -7.14 -9.29
C GLY A 179 5.44 -7.40 -10.63
N ASP A 180 4.84 -8.23 -11.49
CA ASP A 180 5.27 -8.37 -12.88
C ASP A 180 4.58 -7.30 -13.76
N PHE A 181 5.29 -6.26 -14.17
CA PHE A 181 4.68 -5.20 -15.02
C PHE A 181 4.75 -5.51 -16.53
N THR A 182 5.25 -6.67 -16.94
CA THR A 182 5.60 -6.96 -18.34
C THR A 182 4.56 -7.80 -19.07
N GLY A 183 3.88 -8.70 -18.36
CA GLY A 183 2.87 -9.60 -18.91
C GLY A 183 1.58 -8.93 -19.38
N LYS A 184 0.73 -9.70 -20.08
CA LYS A 184 -0.63 -9.30 -20.48
C LYS A 184 -1.67 -9.79 -19.47
N SER A 185 -2.79 -9.07 -19.34
CA SER A 185 -3.91 -9.46 -18.49
C SER A 185 -5.23 -9.49 -19.27
N SER A 186 -5.90 -10.64 -19.21
CA SER A 186 -7.19 -10.84 -19.87
C SER A 186 -8.26 -9.97 -19.21
N ARG A 187 -9.32 -9.65 -19.97
CA ARG A 187 -10.44 -8.84 -19.47
C ARG A 187 -11.10 -9.47 -18.26
N SER A 188 -11.34 -10.78 -18.30
CA SER A 188 -11.96 -11.49 -17.17
C SER A 188 -11.05 -11.47 -15.96
N GLN A 189 -9.74 -11.63 -16.12
CA GLN A 189 -8.79 -11.49 -15.01
C GLN A 189 -8.87 -10.11 -14.36
N TYR A 190 -8.86 -9.05 -15.16
CA TYR A 190 -8.94 -7.68 -14.65
C TYR A 190 -10.24 -7.45 -13.87
N TRP A 191 -11.39 -7.74 -14.47
CA TRP A 191 -12.67 -7.49 -13.82
C TRP A 191 -12.90 -8.36 -12.58
N TRP A 192 -12.43 -9.61 -12.57
CA TRP A 192 -12.46 -10.42 -11.35
C TRP A 192 -11.54 -9.87 -10.26
N SER A 193 -10.37 -9.34 -10.63
CA SER A 193 -9.46 -8.68 -9.68
C SER A 193 -10.10 -7.41 -9.10
N VAL A 194 -10.72 -6.59 -9.95
CA VAL A 194 -11.47 -5.38 -9.53
C VAL A 194 -12.63 -5.76 -8.61
N LEU A 195 -13.41 -6.78 -8.95
CA LEU A 195 -14.50 -7.25 -8.11
C LEU A 195 -14.00 -7.71 -6.74
N PHE A 196 -12.94 -8.51 -6.70
CA PHE A 196 -12.32 -8.96 -5.45
C PHE A 196 -11.84 -7.77 -4.60
N SER A 197 -11.13 -6.82 -5.21
CA SER A 197 -10.69 -5.60 -4.53
C SER A 197 -11.87 -4.77 -4.04
N ALA A 198 -12.94 -4.62 -4.82
CA ALA A 198 -14.14 -3.88 -4.42
C ALA A 198 -14.86 -4.56 -3.25
N LEU A 199 -14.95 -5.90 -3.25
CA LEU A 199 -15.56 -6.68 -2.18
C LEU A 199 -14.84 -6.50 -0.83
N ILE A 200 -13.53 -6.24 -0.86
CA ILE A 200 -12.73 -5.97 0.35
C ILE A 200 -12.76 -4.49 0.71
N ILE A 201 -12.51 -3.61 -0.26
CA ILE A 201 -12.28 -2.18 -0.03
C ILE A 201 -13.59 -1.46 0.30
N VAL A 202 -14.68 -1.74 -0.42
CA VAL A 202 -15.93 -0.98 -0.26
C VAL A 202 -16.56 -1.18 1.12
N PRO A 203 -16.78 -2.42 1.63
CA PRO A 203 -17.34 -2.61 2.97
C PRO A 203 -16.42 -2.06 4.06
N ALA A 204 -15.10 -2.24 3.91
CA ALA A 204 -14.13 -1.71 4.87
C ALA A 204 -14.12 -0.18 4.87
N PHE A 205 -14.27 0.47 3.71
CA PHE A 205 -14.35 1.91 3.58
C PHE A 205 -15.61 2.47 4.23
N PHE A 206 -16.77 1.85 3.99
CA PHE A 206 -18.01 2.22 4.68
C PHE A 206 -17.90 2.04 6.20
N PHE A 207 -17.33 0.93 6.66
CA PHE A 207 -17.07 0.71 8.08
C PHE A 207 -16.21 1.81 8.68
N LEU A 208 -15.13 2.23 7.99
CA LEU A 208 -14.27 3.33 8.44
C LEU A 208 -15.03 4.66 8.51
N ILE A 209 -15.80 5.00 7.48
CA ILE A 209 -16.63 6.21 7.48
C ILE A 209 -17.60 6.19 8.66
N PHE A 210 -18.40 5.13 8.80
CA PHE A 210 -19.38 5.04 9.87
C PHE A 210 -18.73 5.08 11.25
N SER A 211 -17.58 4.42 11.42
CA SER A 211 -16.82 4.43 12.68
C SER A 211 -16.32 5.83 13.03
N ILE A 212 -15.74 6.54 12.07
CA ILE A 212 -15.24 7.90 12.26
C ILE A 212 -16.40 8.86 12.53
N THR A 213 -17.47 8.81 11.73
CA THR A 213 -18.65 9.66 11.92
C THR A 213 -19.32 9.39 13.27
N ALA A 214 -19.47 8.14 13.68
CA ALA A 214 -20.02 7.79 15.00
C ALA A 214 -19.15 8.33 16.14
N ALA A 215 -17.82 8.21 16.02
CA ALA A 215 -16.89 8.76 17.01
C ALA A 215 -16.98 10.30 17.10
N LEU A 216 -17.01 11.00 15.96
CA LEU A 216 -17.16 12.46 15.94
C LEU A 216 -18.52 12.89 16.50
N LEU A 217 -19.61 12.26 16.07
CA LEU A 217 -20.97 12.61 16.52
C LEU A 217 -21.17 12.32 18.01
N GLY A 218 -20.64 11.19 18.50
CA GLY A 218 -20.63 10.86 19.92
C GLY A 218 -19.85 11.87 20.75
N SER A 219 -18.69 12.33 20.25
CA SER A 219 -17.91 13.38 20.93
C SER A 219 -18.61 14.74 20.94
N ALA A 220 -19.38 15.06 19.90
CA ALA A 220 -20.21 16.26 19.78
C ALA A 220 -21.37 16.24 20.77
N ALA A 221 -22.08 15.11 20.87
CA ALA A 221 -23.19 14.92 21.80
C ALA A 221 -22.75 15.04 23.27
N LEU A 222 -21.50 14.68 23.59
CA LEU A 222 -20.90 14.81 24.92
C LEU A 222 -20.35 16.22 25.23
N GLY A 223 -20.48 17.20 24.33
CA GLY A 223 -19.95 18.55 24.52
C GLY A 223 -18.42 18.64 24.55
N LYS A 224 -17.71 17.61 24.09
CA LYS A 224 -16.23 17.47 24.20
C LYS A 224 -15.46 17.97 22.97
N LEU A 225 -16.09 18.68 22.03
CA LEU A 225 -15.45 19.20 20.82
C LEU A 225 -14.54 20.42 21.10
N GLN A 226 -13.42 20.20 21.78
CA GLN A 226 -12.28 21.12 21.74
C GLN A 226 -11.11 20.42 21.02
N PRO A 227 -10.38 21.09 20.11
CA PRO A 227 -9.28 20.49 19.34
C PRO A 227 -8.17 19.86 20.20
N GLN A 228 -7.98 20.37 21.42
CA GLN A 228 -7.01 19.85 22.40
C GLN A 228 -7.47 18.54 23.07
N ASN A 229 -8.74 18.14 22.90
CA ASN A 229 -9.36 17.00 23.58
C ASN A 229 -9.50 15.76 22.70
N ILE A 230 -8.94 15.71 21.48
CA ILE A 230 -9.03 14.49 20.65
C ILE A 230 -8.42 13.30 21.39
N ILE A 231 -7.21 13.45 21.93
CA ILE A 231 -6.51 12.40 22.71
C ILE A 231 -7.33 12.02 23.96
N ASN A 232 -7.89 12.99 24.67
CA ASN A 232 -8.72 12.76 25.87
C ASN A 232 -10.07 12.11 25.52
N THR A 233 -10.61 12.39 24.34
CA THR A 233 -11.83 11.79 23.81
C THR A 233 -11.57 10.34 23.44
N PHE A 234 -10.47 10.05 22.74
CA PHE A 234 -10.03 8.69 22.43
C PHE A 234 -9.75 7.85 23.68
N ASN A 235 -9.06 8.42 24.68
CA ASN A 235 -8.81 7.75 25.97
C ASN A 235 -10.11 7.50 26.75
N SER A 236 -11.14 8.34 26.55
CA SER A 236 -12.45 8.19 27.23
C SER A 236 -13.38 7.16 26.60
N LEU A 237 -13.07 6.64 25.41
CA LEU A 237 -13.86 5.63 24.69
C LEU A 237 -13.62 4.19 25.24
N GLY A 238 -12.71 4.03 26.20
CA GLY A 238 -12.43 2.75 26.86
C GLY A 238 -11.98 1.64 25.90
N ILE A 239 -12.30 0.39 26.24
CA ILE A 239 -11.92 -0.81 25.46
C ILE A 239 -12.50 -0.75 24.03
N GLY A 240 -13.64 -0.09 23.83
CA GLY A 240 -14.27 0.06 22.51
C GLY A 240 -13.39 0.80 21.50
N ALA A 241 -12.69 1.87 21.90
CA ALA A 241 -11.76 2.56 21.01
C ALA A 241 -10.51 1.75 20.70
N VAL A 242 -10.03 0.96 21.65
CA VAL A 242 -8.87 0.09 21.44
C VAL A 242 -9.17 -0.92 20.33
N ILE A 243 -10.34 -1.55 20.39
CA ILE A 243 -10.81 -2.47 19.34
C ILE A 243 -11.00 -1.75 18.01
N LEU A 244 -11.60 -0.55 18.02
CA LEU A 244 -11.81 0.24 16.81
C LEU A 244 -10.49 0.58 16.11
N VAL A 245 -9.49 1.06 16.86
CA VAL A 245 -8.16 1.41 16.32
C VAL A 245 -7.45 0.17 15.78
N ALA A 246 -7.54 -0.97 16.46
CA ALA A 246 -6.99 -2.23 15.97
C ALA A 246 -7.60 -2.63 14.62
N ILE A 247 -8.92 -2.52 14.49
CA ILE A 247 -9.64 -2.82 13.24
C ILE A 247 -9.24 -1.82 12.14
N ILE A 248 -9.15 -0.52 12.45
CA ILE A 248 -8.72 0.50 11.49
C ILE A 248 -7.33 0.18 10.94
N LEU A 249 -6.37 -0.13 11.82
CA LEU A 249 -5.00 -0.48 11.42
C LEU A 249 -4.95 -1.76 10.59
N ALA A 250 -5.75 -2.78 10.95
CA ALA A 250 -5.87 -4.01 10.17
C ALA A 250 -6.45 -3.76 8.77
N ILE A 251 -7.45 -2.89 8.64
CA ILE A 251 -8.03 -2.49 7.35
C ILE A 251 -6.99 -1.78 6.50
N VAL A 252 -6.29 -0.78 7.06
CA VAL A 252 -5.25 -0.02 6.34
C VAL A 252 -4.13 -0.94 5.86
N TYR A 253 -3.71 -1.89 6.70
CA TYR A 253 -2.74 -2.91 6.33
C TYR A 253 -3.27 -3.85 5.22
N GLY A 254 -4.53 -4.28 5.29
CA GLY A 254 -5.16 -5.07 4.24
C GLY A 254 -5.19 -4.35 2.89
N TRP A 255 -5.47 -3.04 2.89
CA TRP A 255 -5.44 -2.22 1.68
C TRP A 255 -4.03 -2.05 1.11
N SER A 256 -3.01 -1.90 1.95
CA SER A 256 -1.62 -1.82 1.46
C SER A 256 -1.17 -3.12 0.79
N MET A 257 -1.65 -4.28 1.24
CA MET A 257 -1.37 -5.56 0.57
C MET A 257 -1.98 -5.66 -0.84
N LEU A 258 -3.08 -4.95 -1.12
CA LEU A 258 -3.73 -4.93 -2.43
C LEU A 258 -3.15 -3.85 -3.37
N ALA A 259 -2.50 -2.83 -2.83
CA ALA A 259 -2.09 -1.64 -3.58
C ALA A 259 -1.19 -1.97 -4.78
N LEU A 260 -0.13 -2.74 -4.57
CA LEU A 260 0.81 -3.12 -5.65
C LEU A 260 0.18 -4.10 -6.66
N PRO A 261 -0.45 -5.22 -6.25
CA PRO A 261 -1.12 -6.12 -7.19
C PRO A 261 -2.14 -5.42 -8.08
N VAL A 262 -2.99 -4.54 -7.51
CA VAL A 262 -3.99 -3.78 -8.26
C VAL A 262 -3.32 -2.81 -9.24
N LEU A 263 -2.29 -2.09 -8.80
CA LEU A 263 -1.50 -1.22 -9.67
C LEU A 263 -0.90 -1.99 -10.85
N THR A 264 -0.38 -3.19 -10.61
CA THR A 264 0.21 -4.04 -11.66
C THR A 264 -0.81 -4.43 -12.72
N VAL A 265 -2.01 -4.85 -12.34
CA VAL A 265 -3.04 -5.18 -13.32
C VAL A 265 -3.52 -3.93 -14.06
N ILE A 266 -3.73 -2.79 -13.37
CA ILE A 266 -4.06 -1.50 -14.01
C ILE A 266 -3.00 -1.14 -15.05
N TRP A 267 -1.73 -1.21 -14.68
CA TRP A 267 -0.60 -0.87 -15.55
C TRP A 267 -0.58 -1.71 -16.83
N ARG A 268 -0.79 -3.03 -16.70
CA ARG A 268 -0.90 -3.93 -17.85
C ARG A 268 -2.10 -3.59 -18.71
N ARG A 269 -3.25 -3.28 -18.11
CA ARG A 269 -4.49 -2.98 -18.83
C ARG A 269 -4.42 -1.67 -19.62
N PHE A 270 -3.78 -0.64 -19.09
CA PHE A 270 -3.49 0.58 -19.86
C PHE A 270 -2.67 0.25 -21.11
N ARG A 271 -1.59 -0.53 -20.94
CA ARG A 271 -0.75 -0.96 -22.05
C ARG A 271 -1.52 -1.83 -23.06
N ASP A 272 -2.32 -2.77 -22.58
CA ASP A 272 -3.14 -3.66 -23.41
C ASP A 272 -4.16 -2.85 -24.24
N ALA A 273 -4.71 -1.76 -23.69
CA ALA A 273 -5.58 -0.82 -24.41
C ALA A 273 -4.83 0.05 -25.45
N GLY A 274 -3.50 -0.08 -25.54
CA GLY A 274 -2.65 0.72 -26.41
C GLY A 274 -2.42 2.15 -25.90
N VAL A 275 -2.62 2.39 -24.61
CA VAL A 275 -2.36 3.66 -23.94
C VAL A 275 -1.12 3.52 -23.05
N SER A 276 -0.25 4.52 -23.03
CA SER A 276 0.89 4.51 -22.11
C SER A 276 0.41 4.44 -20.66
N PRO A 277 0.91 3.51 -19.82
CA PRO A 277 0.50 3.39 -18.42
C PRO A 277 0.77 4.66 -17.59
N TRP A 278 1.69 5.52 -18.03
CA TRP A 278 1.95 6.81 -17.39
C TRP A 278 0.73 7.74 -17.38
N TRP A 279 -0.25 7.54 -18.27
CA TRP A 279 -1.52 8.27 -18.22
C TRP A 279 -2.29 8.00 -16.93
N PHE A 280 -2.21 6.80 -16.35
CA PHE A 280 -2.80 6.53 -15.05
C PHE A 280 -2.23 7.47 -13.98
N VAL A 281 -0.90 7.59 -13.93
CA VAL A 281 -0.20 8.49 -13.00
C VAL A 281 -0.58 9.94 -13.26
N ALA A 282 -0.61 10.37 -14.53
CA ALA A 282 -1.01 11.71 -14.92
C ALA A 282 -2.45 12.04 -14.46
N PHE A 283 -3.40 11.12 -14.62
CA PHE A 283 -4.76 11.31 -14.14
C PHE A 283 -4.85 11.36 -12.61
N THR A 284 -4.08 10.54 -11.90
CA THR A 284 -4.00 10.62 -10.44
C THR A 284 -3.46 11.98 -9.98
N ILE A 285 -2.37 12.47 -10.58
CA ILE A 285 -1.80 13.78 -10.26
C ILE A 285 -2.79 14.90 -10.58
N ALA A 286 -3.40 14.87 -11.77
CA ALA A 286 -4.41 15.85 -12.16
C ALA A 286 -5.59 15.87 -11.19
N SER A 287 -6.11 14.70 -10.78
CA SER A 287 -7.18 14.62 -9.79
C SER A 287 -6.77 15.24 -8.45
N ASN A 288 -5.55 14.98 -7.99
CA ASN A 288 -5.04 15.56 -6.73
C ASN A 288 -4.89 17.08 -6.81
N ILE A 289 -4.44 17.61 -7.95
CA ILE A 289 -4.35 19.06 -8.19
C ILE A 289 -5.74 19.68 -8.18
N VAL A 290 -6.70 19.07 -8.88
CA VAL A 290 -8.08 19.56 -8.92
C VAL A 290 -8.70 19.54 -7.52
N SER A 291 -8.48 18.49 -6.73
CA SER A 291 -8.90 18.44 -5.33
C SER A 291 -8.25 19.54 -4.49
N ALA A 292 -6.96 19.81 -4.67
CA ALA A 292 -6.28 20.91 -4.00
C ALA A 292 -6.89 22.28 -4.35
N VAL A 293 -7.22 22.51 -5.63
CA VAL A 293 -7.90 23.75 -6.07
C VAL A 293 -9.28 23.86 -5.43
N GLN A 294 -10.05 22.76 -5.39
CA GLN A 294 -11.38 22.72 -4.79
C GLN A 294 -11.36 23.09 -3.30
N THR A 295 -10.36 22.62 -2.56
CA THR A 295 -10.17 22.99 -1.15
C THR A 295 -9.87 24.47 -0.98
N SER A 296 -9.14 25.08 -1.92
CA SER A 296 -8.81 26.50 -1.91
C SER A 296 -9.93 27.42 -2.42
N ALA A 297 -10.74 26.94 -3.35
CA ALA A 297 -11.82 27.70 -3.98
C ALA A 297 -13.11 26.86 -4.01
N PRO A 298 -13.81 26.71 -2.86
CA PRO A 298 -14.96 25.81 -2.73
C PRO A 298 -16.15 26.19 -3.63
N ASN A 299 -16.22 27.44 -4.07
CA ASN A 299 -17.33 27.96 -4.88
C ASN A 299 -17.30 27.49 -6.35
N VAL A 300 -16.19 26.91 -6.82
CA VAL A 300 -16.08 26.35 -8.17
C VAL A 300 -16.38 24.86 -8.11
N PRO A 301 -17.33 24.31 -8.90
CA PRO A 301 -17.67 22.89 -8.86
C PRO A 301 -16.68 22.04 -9.68
N LEU A 302 -15.42 22.00 -9.26
CA LEU A 302 -14.36 21.24 -9.94
C LEU A 302 -14.47 19.73 -9.76
N ASN A 303 -15.36 19.27 -8.87
CA ASN A 303 -15.70 17.84 -8.69
C ASN A 303 -16.18 17.15 -9.98
N LEU A 304 -16.75 17.90 -10.94
CA LEU A 304 -17.10 17.33 -12.25
C LEU A 304 -15.85 16.95 -13.05
N VAL A 305 -14.76 17.71 -12.93
CA VAL A 305 -13.50 17.43 -13.63
C VAL A 305 -12.86 16.16 -13.06
N THR A 306 -12.83 16.00 -11.73
CA THR A 306 -12.32 14.76 -11.11
C THR A 306 -13.16 13.54 -11.50
N LEU A 307 -14.49 13.70 -11.60
CA LEU A 307 -15.38 12.65 -12.08
C LEU A 307 -15.10 12.28 -13.54
N ILE A 308 -14.91 13.26 -14.42
CA ILE A 308 -14.59 13.01 -15.84
C ILE A 308 -13.25 12.26 -15.96
N LEU A 309 -12.23 12.66 -15.20
CA LEU A 309 -10.93 11.97 -15.17
C LEU A 309 -11.05 10.51 -14.68
N LEU A 310 -11.93 10.26 -13.71
CA LEU A 310 -12.21 8.91 -13.22
C LEU A 310 -12.94 8.08 -14.28
N ILE A 311 -13.96 8.64 -14.95
CA ILE A 311 -14.69 7.96 -16.02
C ILE A 311 -13.73 7.62 -17.18
N ALA A 312 -12.87 8.56 -17.59
CA ALA A 312 -11.88 8.32 -18.63
C ALA A 312 -10.95 7.13 -18.28
N GLN A 313 -10.49 7.04 -17.03
CA GLN A 313 -9.70 5.90 -16.56
C GLN A 313 -10.46 4.58 -16.67
N ILE A 314 -11.71 4.55 -16.20
CA ILE A 314 -12.55 3.34 -16.25
C ILE A 314 -12.79 2.91 -17.69
N VAL A 315 -13.08 3.86 -18.60
CA VAL A 315 -13.28 3.59 -20.02
C VAL A 315 -12.03 2.96 -20.63
N ILE A 316 -10.84 3.53 -20.39
CA ILE A 316 -9.57 2.97 -20.88
C ILE A 316 -9.36 1.54 -20.38
N LEU A 317 -9.63 1.28 -19.09
CA LEU A 317 -9.47 -0.04 -18.48
C LEU A 317 -10.44 -1.08 -19.06
N ALA A 318 -11.62 -0.64 -19.50
CA ALA A 318 -12.65 -1.46 -20.14
C ALA A 318 -12.36 -1.80 -21.61
N LEU A 319 -11.48 -1.06 -22.30
CA LEU A 319 -11.21 -1.23 -23.73
C LEU A 319 -10.71 -2.65 -24.07
N PRO A 320 -10.96 -3.13 -25.31
CA PRO A 320 -10.34 -4.35 -25.80
C PRO A 320 -8.81 -4.24 -25.78
N PRO A 321 -8.11 -5.35 -25.52
CA PRO A 321 -6.71 -5.39 -25.89
C PRO A 321 -6.61 -5.09 -27.38
N LYS A 322 -5.78 -4.14 -27.78
CA LYS A 322 -5.50 -3.96 -29.20
C LYS A 322 -4.81 -5.23 -29.67
N VAL A 323 -5.34 -5.84 -30.73
CA VAL A 323 -4.59 -6.85 -31.47
C VAL A 323 -3.39 -6.10 -32.01
N GLN A 324 -2.20 -6.37 -31.47
CA GLN A 324 -0.99 -6.09 -32.23
C GLN A 324 -1.12 -7.03 -33.42
N ASN A 325 -1.51 -6.47 -34.56
CA ASN A 325 -1.11 -7.08 -35.82
C ASN A 325 0.41 -7.07 -35.71
N ASP A 326 0.98 -8.25 -35.48
CA ASP A 326 2.39 -8.48 -35.76
C ASP A 326 2.52 -8.38 -37.30
N GLU A 327 2.45 -7.15 -37.81
CA GLU A 327 2.77 -6.81 -39.19
C GLU A 327 4.29 -6.61 -39.24
N ALA A 328 4.92 -7.67 -39.76
CA ALA A 328 6.19 -7.75 -40.49
C ALA A 328 7.46 -7.15 -39.82
#